data_AF-A0A8T4LYJ9-F1
#
_entry.id   AF-A0A8T4LYJ9-F1
#
_cell.length_a   1.000
_cell.length_b   1.000
_cell.length_c   1.000
_cell.angle_alpha   90.00
_cell.angle_beta   90.00
_cell.angle_gamma   90.00
#
_symmetry.space_group_name_H-M   'P 1'
#
loop_
_entity.id
_entity.type
_entity.pdbx_description
1 polymer ?
#
loop_
_entity_poly.entity_id
_entity_poly.type
_entity_poly.pdbx_seq_one_letter_code
_entity_poly.pdbx_strand_id
1 'polypeptide(L)'
;MSINLVFLGLFLAEIALVIILVSWAYYKHKSPIFDYHFHTKKKRKVYKSIVFLTYLIAVTVIIYLMFLVFNPGSFLRDEYVINEKSISKPLSSFYIDNKNILVKDQYNNENVLRITSPQAFNIVFRPETQVINKSAQLTINIFGGESEFYLDNKLIVPNLANYTLIKTYPDAYIFIRNDINTNSYEDKTTSDDFIYSNFKTNKIYSFKDISNYNPDINNFNQETTNINIAFRDSLKLAIYAEDQINLDFTKQDLNWYLGQDEYTITIKNSKQEIVFNQTYLDDGEIRNTNIPGNEQIFNINIPDITPGIYTIEFQKDKFNDASDSTIKNIRINTNKLIFLDRILPWQSNTQFYIKSNGDDQIKFNYWWGDKDQVIEITGSENINVDLNKSWFEKRYDQNLTQQGDYFIKIDKGFLWVFANALSPNKENWFDIIKPISNINEAEVIVIDGNNLEIDENEFIYTMDLNLSSGDKFKLKALEADKYYIKEIKLIVN
;
A
#
# COMPACT_ATOMS: atom_id res chain seq x y z
N MET A 1 36.03 8.47 -1.11
CA MET A 1 36.92 7.32 -0.86
C MET A 1 38.00 7.33 -1.92
N SER A 2 39.15 7.94 -1.64
CA SER A 2 40.31 7.92 -2.54
C SER A 2 40.99 6.56 -2.39
N ILE A 3 40.76 5.63 -3.32
CA ILE A 3 41.62 4.46 -3.45
C ILE A 3 43.04 5.02 -3.55
N ASN A 4 43.86 4.71 -2.55
CA ASN A 4 45.21 5.21 -2.43
C ASN A 4 45.93 4.88 -3.75
N LEU A 5 46.19 5.88 -4.60
CA LEU A 5 46.93 5.71 -5.86
C LEU A 5 48.26 4.97 -5.64
N VAL A 6 48.78 5.06 -4.42
CA VAL A 6 49.93 4.30 -3.90
C VAL A 6 49.70 2.79 -3.90
N PHE A 7 48.55 2.31 -3.43
CA PHE A 7 48.22 0.88 -3.43
C PHE A 7 48.01 0.34 -4.85
N LEU A 8 47.36 1.12 -5.72
CA LEU A 8 47.20 0.74 -7.13
C LEU A 8 48.58 0.70 -7.84
N GLY A 9 49.46 1.66 -7.55
CA GLY A 9 50.82 1.71 -8.09
C GLY A 9 51.69 0.54 -7.61
N LEU A 10 51.65 0.21 -6.32
CA LEU A 10 52.36 -0.95 -5.75
C LEU A 10 51.85 -2.26 -6.36
N PHE A 11 50.54 -2.38 -6.55
CA PHE A 11 49.94 -3.56 -7.15
C PHE A 11 50.32 -3.76 -8.62
N LEU A 12 50.29 -2.68 -9.43
CA LEU A 12 50.76 -2.73 -10.81
C LEU A 12 52.26 -3.09 -10.90
N ALA A 13 53.06 -2.65 -9.92
CA ALA A 13 54.47 -3.03 -9.83
C ALA A 13 54.66 -4.52 -9.52
N GLU A 14 53.87 -5.11 -8.63
CA GLU A 14 53.92 -6.54 -8.32
C GLU A 14 53.49 -7.41 -9.51
N ILE A 15 52.43 -7.02 -10.23
CA ILE A 15 52.02 -7.71 -11.48
C ILE A 15 53.15 -7.63 -12.51
N ALA A 16 53.73 -6.45 -12.71
CA ALA A 16 54.84 -6.27 -13.64
C ALA A 16 56.04 -7.15 -13.25
N LEU A 17 56.36 -7.26 -11.96
CA LEU A 17 57.43 -8.11 -11.44
C LEU A 17 57.15 -9.60 -11.72
N VAL A 18 55.92 -10.08 -11.50
CA VAL A 18 55.53 -11.47 -11.78
C VAL A 18 55.63 -11.77 -13.27
N ILE A 19 55.16 -10.87 -14.14
CA ILE A 19 55.28 -11.02 -15.60
C ILE A 19 56.75 -11.07 -16.01
N ILE A 20 57.60 -10.21 -15.44
CA ILE A 20 59.04 -10.19 -15.71
C ILE A 20 59.69 -11.49 -15.24
N LEU A 21 59.39 -11.98 -14.04
CA LEU A 21 59.96 -13.22 -13.50
C LEU A 21 59.52 -14.45 -14.28
N VAL A 22 58.25 -14.53 -14.67
CA VAL A 22 57.72 -15.62 -15.52
C VAL A 22 58.33 -15.57 -16.91
N SER A 23 58.44 -14.38 -17.51
CA SER A 23 59.08 -14.19 -18.82
C SER A 23 60.57 -14.54 -18.76
N TRP A 24 61.26 -14.17 -17.69
CA TRP A 24 62.67 -14.51 -17.47
C TRP A 24 62.87 -16.00 -17.25
N ALA A 25 62.03 -16.66 -16.46
CA ALA A 25 62.06 -18.11 -16.28
C ALA A 25 61.81 -18.85 -17.60
N TYR A 26 60.85 -18.37 -18.40
CA TYR A 26 60.58 -18.88 -19.75
C TYR A 26 61.78 -18.70 -20.69
N TYR A 27 62.41 -17.52 -20.69
CA TYR A 27 63.57 -17.23 -21.54
C TYR A 27 64.83 -18.00 -21.12
N LYS A 28 65.09 -18.12 -19.82
CA LYS A 28 66.21 -18.87 -19.25
C LYS A 28 66.11 -20.36 -19.56
N HIS A 29 64.90 -20.91 -19.62
CA HIS A 29 64.65 -22.29 -20.06
C HIS A 29 64.51 -22.47 -21.59
N LYS A 30 64.59 -21.39 -22.37
CA LYS A 30 64.72 -21.42 -23.83
C LYS A 30 66.19 -21.55 -24.30
N SER A 31 67.11 -21.88 -23.38
CA SER A 31 68.46 -22.29 -23.74
C SER A 31 68.40 -23.66 -24.45
N PRO A 32 69.03 -23.82 -25.63
CA PRO A 32 69.04 -25.08 -26.40
C PRO A 32 69.70 -26.26 -25.65
N ILE A 33 70.24 -26.04 -24.46
CA ILE A 33 70.82 -27.09 -23.60
C ILE A 33 69.73 -27.91 -22.87
N PHE A 34 68.51 -27.38 -22.69
CA PHE A 34 67.44 -28.09 -21.97
C PHE A 34 66.61 -29.07 -22.83
N ASP A 35 66.81 -29.08 -24.16
CA ASP A 35 66.09 -30.00 -25.05
C ASP A 35 66.65 -31.43 -25.02
N TYR A 36 67.79 -31.66 -24.35
CA TYR A 36 68.49 -32.96 -24.36
C TYR A 36 68.09 -33.95 -23.23
N HIS A 37 67.20 -33.57 -22.29
CA HIS A 37 66.91 -34.41 -21.11
C HIS A 37 65.43 -34.74 -20.85
N PHE A 38 64.51 -34.36 -21.73
CA PHE A 38 63.09 -34.70 -21.60
C PHE A 38 62.57 -35.57 -22.75
N HIS A 39 63.23 -36.72 -23.00
CA HIS A 39 62.91 -37.64 -24.10
C HIS A 39 61.62 -38.47 -23.97
N THR A 40 60.74 -38.19 -23.00
CA THR A 40 59.44 -38.89 -22.90
C THR A 40 58.29 -37.92 -23.05
N LYS A 41 57.38 -38.18 -24.01
CA LYS A 41 56.15 -37.41 -24.27
C LYS A 41 55.35 -37.12 -22.98
N LYS A 42 55.44 -38.01 -21.99
CA LYS A 42 54.78 -37.88 -20.68
C LYS A 42 55.28 -36.68 -19.87
N LYS A 43 56.60 -36.44 -19.80
CA LYS A 43 57.16 -35.31 -19.01
C LYS A 43 56.85 -33.95 -19.64
N ARG A 44 56.81 -33.86 -20.97
CA ARG A 44 56.42 -32.64 -21.70
C ARG A 44 54.95 -32.26 -21.47
N LYS A 45 54.07 -33.25 -21.32
CA LYS A 45 52.65 -33.03 -20.99
C LYS A 45 52.49 -32.48 -19.57
N VAL A 46 53.19 -33.07 -18.59
CA VAL A 46 53.19 -32.59 -17.19
C VAL A 46 53.68 -31.15 -17.09
N TYR A 47 54.78 -30.80 -17.77
CA TYR A 47 55.31 -29.44 -17.76
C TYR A 47 54.32 -28.41 -18.34
N LYS A 48 53.68 -28.72 -19.48
CA LYS A 48 52.64 -27.85 -20.06
C LYS A 48 51.44 -27.66 -19.14
N SER A 49 51.03 -28.71 -18.43
CA SER A 49 49.94 -28.64 -17.45
C SER A 49 50.31 -27.77 -16.25
N ILE A 50 51.53 -27.86 -15.74
CA ILE A 50 52.00 -27.00 -14.64
C ILE A 50 52.02 -25.52 -15.07
N VAL A 51 52.58 -25.22 -16.25
CA VAL A 51 52.61 -23.85 -16.78
C VAL A 51 51.19 -23.30 -16.97
N PHE A 52 50.28 -24.08 -17.57
CA PHE A 52 48.89 -23.68 -17.74
C PHE A 52 48.20 -23.42 -16.40
N LEU A 53 48.41 -24.29 -15.40
CA LEU A 53 47.84 -24.11 -14.06
C LEU A 53 48.35 -22.82 -13.39
N THR A 54 49.64 -22.52 -13.53
CA THR A 54 50.21 -21.26 -13.00
C THR A 54 49.58 -20.03 -13.65
N TYR A 55 49.38 -20.03 -14.97
CA TYR A 55 48.69 -18.94 -15.66
C TYR A 55 47.22 -18.82 -15.24
N LEU A 56 46.52 -19.95 -15.08
CA LEU A 56 45.13 -19.97 -14.63
C LEU A 56 45.00 -19.37 -13.23
N ILE A 57 45.88 -19.74 -12.30
CA ILE A 57 45.92 -19.17 -10.95
C ILE A 57 46.16 -17.65 -11.01
N ALA A 58 47.15 -17.21 -11.78
CA ALA A 58 47.46 -15.78 -11.92
C ALA A 58 46.28 -14.98 -12.49
N VAL A 59 45.62 -15.49 -13.53
CA VAL A 59 44.43 -14.86 -14.13
C VAL A 59 43.27 -14.83 -13.14
N THR A 60 43.05 -15.92 -12.39
CA THR A 60 41.97 -15.99 -11.38
C THR A 60 42.19 -14.97 -10.26
N VAL A 61 43.45 -14.81 -9.80
CA VAL A 61 43.81 -13.79 -8.80
C VAL A 61 43.61 -12.38 -9.34
N ILE A 62 44.00 -12.11 -10.59
CA ILE A 62 43.78 -10.79 -11.22
C ILE A 62 42.29 -10.49 -11.34
N ILE A 63 41.48 -11.45 -11.80
CA ILE A 63 40.02 -11.29 -11.91
C ILE A 63 39.41 -11.03 -10.52
N TYR A 64 39.81 -11.78 -9.50
CA TYR A 64 39.34 -11.57 -8.12
C TYR A 64 39.70 -10.17 -7.60
N LEU A 65 40.93 -9.71 -7.85
CA LEU A 65 41.38 -8.39 -7.42
C LEU A 65 40.72 -7.26 -8.21
N MET A 66 40.49 -7.43 -9.53
CA MET A 66 39.68 -6.51 -10.31
C MET A 66 38.25 -6.45 -9.76
N PHE A 67 37.66 -7.59 -9.41
CA PHE A 67 36.34 -7.63 -8.77
C PHE A 67 36.31 -6.80 -7.47
N LEU A 68 37.34 -6.89 -6.63
CA LEU A 68 37.46 -6.06 -5.42
C LEU A 68 37.60 -4.55 -5.72
N VAL A 69 38.33 -4.19 -6.78
CA VAL A 69 38.56 -2.78 -7.15
C VAL A 69 37.33 -2.16 -7.83
N PHE A 70 36.60 -2.93 -8.65
CA PHE A 70 35.42 -2.46 -9.37
C PHE A 70 34.12 -2.56 -8.56
N ASN A 71 34.08 -3.38 -7.50
CA ASN A 71 32.97 -3.42 -6.53
C ASN A 71 33.44 -3.05 -5.10
N PRO A 72 34.05 -1.88 -4.87
CA PRO A 72 34.55 -1.51 -3.54
C PRO A 72 33.42 -1.35 -2.51
N GLY A 73 32.18 -1.12 -2.97
CA GLY A 73 30.98 -1.01 -2.12
C GLY A 73 30.42 -2.34 -1.62
N SER A 74 30.92 -3.49 -2.10
CA SER A 74 30.36 -4.80 -1.72
C SER A 74 30.92 -5.39 -0.41
N PHE A 75 31.88 -4.72 0.25
CA PHE A 75 32.58 -5.27 1.43
C PHE A 75 32.49 -4.47 2.73
N LEU A 76 31.89 -3.28 2.74
CA LEU A 76 31.73 -2.49 3.98
C LEU A 76 30.25 -2.14 4.17
N ARG A 77 29.43 -3.17 4.44
CA ARG A 77 28.15 -2.95 5.11
C ARG A 77 28.46 -2.72 6.57
N ASP A 78 28.25 -1.49 7.03
CA ASP A 78 28.39 -1.18 8.45
C ASP A 78 27.15 -1.72 9.17
N GLU A 79 27.36 -2.76 9.98
CA GLU A 79 26.32 -3.39 10.77
C GLU A 79 26.39 -2.91 12.22
N TYR A 80 25.29 -2.35 12.71
CA TYR A 80 25.16 -1.90 14.09
C TYR A 80 24.08 -2.73 14.79
N VAL A 81 24.42 -3.34 15.93
CA VAL A 81 23.51 -4.26 16.65
C VAL A 81 23.34 -3.85 18.12
N ILE A 82 22.09 -3.68 18.53
CA ILE A 82 21.67 -3.56 19.92
C ILE A 82 21.04 -4.88 20.36
N ASN A 83 21.62 -5.50 21.38
CA ASN A 83 21.10 -6.70 22.04
C ASN A 83 21.52 -6.68 23.53
N GLU A 84 21.18 -7.75 24.26
CA GLU A 84 21.51 -7.91 25.69
C GLU A 84 23.00 -7.67 26.01
N LYS A 85 23.90 -8.08 25.11
CA LYS A 85 25.35 -7.98 25.28
C LYS A 85 25.89 -6.58 25.00
N SER A 86 25.27 -5.84 24.07
CA SER A 86 25.78 -4.53 23.62
C SER A 86 25.13 -3.33 24.31
N ILE A 87 23.98 -3.48 24.97
CA ILE A 87 23.24 -2.37 25.60
C ILE A 87 24.06 -1.58 26.63
N SER A 88 25.07 -2.21 27.26
CA SER A 88 25.91 -1.57 28.28
C SER A 88 27.02 -0.68 27.71
N LYS A 89 27.29 -0.69 26.40
CA LYS A 89 28.36 0.12 25.79
C LYS A 89 27.91 1.59 25.67
N PRO A 90 28.51 2.55 26.40
CA PRO A 90 28.05 3.94 26.44
C PRO A 90 28.53 4.82 25.27
N LEU A 91 29.42 4.29 24.41
CA LEU A 91 30.07 5.03 23.33
C LEU A 91 29.83 4.40 21.93
N SER A 92 28.81 3.56 21.77
CA SER A 92 28.46 3.05 20.45
C SER A 92 27.79 4.14 19.62
N SER A 93 28.05 4.14 18.31
CA SER A 93 27.34 4.96 17.33
C SER A 93 25.85 4.61 17.19
N PHE A 94 25.40 3.53 17.82
CA PHE A 94 24.03 3.05 17.81
C PHE A 94 23.66 2.59 19.22
N TYR A 95 22.75 3.30 19.89
CA TYR A 95 22.45 3.08 21.31
C TYR A 95 21.01 3.46 21.67
N ILE A 96 20.57 3.04 22.86
CA ILE A 96 19.28 3.41 23.44
C ILE A 96 19.48 4.54 24.46
N ASP A 97 18.70 5.62 24.32
CA ASP A 97 18.87 6.82 25.15
C ASP A 97 18.34 6.65 26.58
N ASN A 98 17.20 5.99 26.76
CA ASN A 98 16.61 5.69 28.06
C ASN A 98 16.71 4.18 28.36
N LYS A 99 17.81 3.76 28.99
CA LYS A 99 18.04 2.34 29.30
C LYS A 99 17.20 1.82 30.47
N ASN A 100 16.65 2.70 31.31
CA ASN A 100 15.94 2.32 32.55
C ASN A 100 14.62 1.58 32.28
N ILE A 101 14.11 1.67 31.05
CA ILE A 101 12.88 1.00 30.61
C ILE A 101 13.14 -0.43 30.11
N LEU A 102 14.42 -0.83 29.95
CA LEU A 102 14.83 -2.14 29.47
C LEU A 102 15.61 -2.90 30.55
N VAL A 103 15.21 -4.14 30.80
CA VAL A 103 15.89 -5.03 31.75
C VAL A 103 16.34 -6.30 31.03
N LYS A 104 17.55 -6.76 31.34
CA LYS A 104 18.06 -8.04 30.82
C LYS A 104 17.22 -9.19 31.36
N ASP A 105 16.79 -10.10 30.48
CA ASP A 105 15.94 -11.22 30.85
C ASP A 105 16.24 -12.48 30.01
N GLN A 106 15.49 -13.56 30.26
CA GLN A 106 15.43 -14.76 29.43
C GLN A 106 14.01 -14.98 28.90
N TYR A 107 13.87 -15.25 27.61
CA TYR A 107 12.60 -15.68 27.01
C TYR A 107 12.89 -16.86 26.08
N ASN A 108 12.18 -17.99 26.26
CA ASN A 108 12.40 -19.22 25.47
C ASN A 108 13.88 -19.67 25.36
N ASN A 109 14.65 -19.56 26.46
CA ASN A 109 16.10 -19.84 26.53
C ASN A 109 17.00 -18.89 25.70
N GLU A 110 16.48 -17.74 25.26
CA GLU A 110 17.25 -16.69 24.61
C GLU A 110 17.49 -15.49 25.54
N ASN A 111 18.64 -14.85 25.37
CA ASN A 111 18.97 -13.61 26.09
C ASN A 111 18.29 -12.43 25.41
N VAL A 112 17.41 -11.75 26.14
CA VAL A 112 16.56 -10.69 25.61
C VAL A 112 16.58 -9.46 26.50
N LEU A 113 16.02 -8.36 25.98
CA LEU A 113 15.76 -7.13 26.72
C LEU A 113 14.25 -6.98 26.92
N ARG A 114 13.76 -7.22 28.14
CA ARG A 114 12.35 -7.04 28.49
C ARG A 114 12.01 -5.55 28.62
N ILE A 115 10.90 -5.14 28.03
CA ILE A 115 10.38 -3.77 28.13
C ILE A 115 9.52 -3.65 29.39
N THR A 116 9.97 -2.90 30.38
CA THR A 116 9.33 -2.84 31.72
C THR A 116 8.41 -1.63 31.93
N SER A 117 8.24 -0.80 30.90
CA SER A 117 7.46 0.44 30.99
C SER A 117 6.79 0.77 29.65
N PRO A 118 5.56 1.32 29.64
CA PRO A 118 4.89 1.78 28.42
C PRO A 118 5.44 3.14 27.91
N GLN A 119 6.43 3.71 28.60
CA GLN A 119 7.10 4.93 28.17
C GLN A 119 7.90 4.67 26.90
N ALA A 120 7.81 5.59 25.94
CA ALA A 120 8.61 5.52 24.72
C ALA A 120 10.10 5.77 25.01
N PHE A 121 10.96 5.21 24.17
CA PHE A 121 12.40 5.37 24.20
C PHE A 121 12.95 5.49 22.77
N ASN A 122 14.14 6.06 22.62
CA ASN A 122 14.73 6.23 21.28
C ASN A 122 15.91 5.28 21.09
N ILE A 123 15.97 4.70 19.90
CA ILE A 123 17.21 4.21 19.32
C ILE A 123 17.86 5.39 18.61
N VAL A 124 19.11 5.69 18.93
CA VAL A 124 19.84 6.85 18.42
C VAL A 124 21.01 6.38 17.56
N PHE A 125 21.07 6.88 16.32
CA PHE A 125 22.19 6.66 15.42
C PHE A 125 23.06 7.92 15.32
N ARG A 126 24.28 7.84 15.87
CA ARG A 126 25.31 8.89 15.88
C ARG A 126 26.66 8.30 15.44
N PRO A 127 26.85 8.05 14.13
CA PRO A 127 28.12 7.58 13.61
C PRO A 127 29.24 8.61 13.86
N GLU A 128 30.47 8.14 14.04
CA GLU A 128 31.64 9.02 14.22
C GLU A 128 31.92 9.86 12.97
N THR A 129 31.57 9.33 11.79
CA THR A 129 31.67 10.01 10.50
C THR A 129 30.29 10.48 10.06
N GLN A 130 30.24 11.63 9.36
CA GLN A 130 28.97 12.12 8.82
C GLN A 130 28.42 11.13 7.79
N VAL A 131 27.22 10.62 8.07
CA VAL A 131 26.41 9.84 7.14
C VAL A 131 25.32 10.78 6.62
N ILE A 132 25.34 11.06 5.31
CA ILE A 132 24.35 11.92 4.65
C ILE A 132 23.75 11.12 3.50
N ASN A 133 22.43 10.91 3.53
CA ASN A 133 21.65 10.26 2.47
C ASN A 133 22.13 8.86 2.10
N LYS A 134 22.57 8.08 3.11
CA LYS A 134 22.82 6.65 2.89
C LYS A 134 21.53 5.87 3.07
N SER A 135 21.29 4.92 2.16
CA SER A 135 20.25 3.92 2.39
C SER A 135 20.69 2.99 3.52
N ALA A 136 19.74 2.64 4.37
CA ALA A 136 19.96 1.68 5.43
C ALA A 136 18.71 0.82 5.61
N GLN A 137 18.88 -0.27 6.32
CA GLN A 137 17.80 -1.16 6.72
C GLN A 137 17.81 -1.31 8.23
N LEU A 138 16.68 -1.02 8.87
CA LEU A 138 16.46 -1.25 10.29
C LEU A 138 15.62 -2.51 10.45
N THR A 139 16.15 -3.47 11.21
CA THR A 139 15.47 -4.70 11.61
C THR A 139 15.26 -4.69 13.12
N ILE A 140 14.03 -4.91 13.55
CA ILE A 140 13.64 -5.02 14.95
C ILE A 140 13.08 -6.43 15.16
N ASN A 141 13.79 -7.23 15.94
CA ASN A 141 13.40 -8.58 16.30
C ASN A 141 12.91 -8.61 17.74
N ILE A 142 11.63 -8.94 17.92
CA ILE A 142 10.96 -8.96 19.21
C ILE A 142 10.16 -10.24 19.41
N PHE A 143 10.10 -10.72 20.65
CA PHE A 143 9.09 -11.69 21.08
C PHE A 143 7.91 -10.99 21.75
N GLY A 144 6.70 -11.52 21.58
CA GLY A 144 5.50 -11.00 22.22
C GLY A 144 4.22 -11.26 21.41
N GLY A 145 3.42 -10.21 21.21
CA GLY A 145 2.19 -10.26 20.38
C GLY A 145 0.88 -9.99 21.13
N GLU A 146 0.93 -9.89 22.46
CA GLU A 146 -0.26 -9.64 23.31
C GLU A 146 -0.57 -8.15 23.55
N SER A 147 0.20 -7.25 22.94
CA SER A 147 0.07 -5.79 23.08
C SER A 147 0.39 -5.13 21.74
N GLU A 148 0.14 -3.84 21.60
CA GLU A 148 0.60 -3.07 20.44
C GLU A 148 2.06 -2.63 20.59
N PHE A 149 2.80 -2.62 19.48
CA PHE A 149 4.17 -2.14 19.40
C PHE A 149 4.32 -1.10 18.28
N TYR A 150 4.95 0.03 18.61
CA TYR A 150 5.02 1.22 17.77
C TYR A 150 6.46 1.63 17.47
N LEU A 151 6.67 2.09 16.24
CA LEU A 151 7.89 2.76 15.77
C LEU A 151 7.52 4.12 15.18
N ASP A 152 8.08 5.21 15.72
CA ASP A 152 7.78 6.59 15.34
C ASP A 152 6.28 6.93 15.35
N ASN A 153 5.57 6.35 16.33
CA ASN A 153 4.12 6.40 16.50
C ASN A 153 3.31 5.69 15.39
N LYS A 154 3.97 4.97 14.47
CA LYS A 154 3.32 4.02 13.56
C LYS A 154 3.22 2.66 14.25
N LEU A 155 2.03 2.07 14.26
CA LEU A 155 1.84 0.69 14.71
C LEU A 155 2.62 -0.23 13.77
N ILE A 156 3.47 -1.11 14.31
CA ILE A 156 4.23 -2.09 13.52
C ILE A 156 3.95 -3.53 13.92
N VAL A 157 3.54 -3.79 15.17
CA VAL A 157 2.99 -5.09 15.59
C VAL A 157 1.66 -4.85 16.31
N PRO A 158 0.54 -5.37 15.78
CA PRO A 158 -0.77 -5.25 16.42
C PRO A 158 -0.90 -6.19 17.62
N ASN A 159 -1.89 -5.93 18.48
CA ASN A 159 -2.29 -6.91 19.49
C ASN A 159 -3.07 -8.05 18.82
N LEU A 160 -2.52 -9.26 18.84
CA LEU A 160 -3.10 -10.44 18.21
C LEU A 160 -3.76 -11.41 19.20
N ALA A 161 -3.85 -11.07 20.49
CA ALA A 161 -4.37 -11.98 21.53
C ALA A 161 -5.80 -12.50 21.25
N ASN A 162 -6.63 -11.67 20.59
CA ASN A 162 -8.01 -12.02 20.23
C ASN A 162 -8.17 -12.42 18.75
N TYR A 163 -7.07 -12.77 18.08
CA TYR A 163 -7.07 -13.14 16.68
C TYR A 163 -6.39 -14.49 16.48
N THR A 164 -6.81 -15.20 15.43
CA THR A 164 -6.23 -16.47 15.01
C THR A 164 -5.66 -16.31 13.59
N LEU A 165 -4.43 -16.75 13.38
CA LEU A 165 -3.83 -16.85 12.05
C LEU A 165 -4.58 -17.92 11.24
N ILE A 166 -5.17 -17.54 10.12
CA ILE A 166 -5.94 -18.45 9.26
C ILE A 166 -5.24 -18.78 7.95
N LYS A 167 -4.35 -17.90 7.48
CA LYS A 167 -3.65 -18.08 6.21
C LYS A 167 -2.33 -17.31 6.18
N THR A 168 -1.32 -17.94 5.59
CA THR A 168 -0.01 -17.34 5.32
C THR A 168 0.25 -17.37 3.83
N TYR A 169 0.67 -16.23 3.29
CA TYR A 169 1.16 -16.03 1.94
C TYR A 169 2.60 -15.49 2.01
N PRO A 170 3.39 -15.58 0.93
CA PRO A 170 4.74 -15.01 0.90
C PRO A 170 4.77 -13.51 1.24
N ASP A 171 3.69 -12.78 0.96
CA ASP A 171 3.58 -11.33 1.13
C ASP A 171 2.60 -10.90 2.23
N ALA A 172 1.92 -11.83 2.92
CA ALA A 172 0.91 -11.48 3.91
C ALA A 172 0.62 -12.57 4.94
N TYR A 173 0.30 -12.13 6.16
CA TYR A 173 -0.31 -12.98 7.20
C TYR A 173 -1.72 -12.49 7.50
N ILE A 174 -2.69 -13.39 7.47
CA ILE A 174 -4.11 -13.05 7.58
C ILE A 174 -4.66 -13.63 8.87
N PHE A 175 -5.10 -12.73 9.74
CA PHE A 175 -5.65 -13.01 11.05
C PHE A 175 -7.14 -12.68 11.08
N ILE A 176 -7.95 -13.52 11.72
CA ILE A 176 -9.38 -13.28 11.95
C ILE A 176 -9.66 -13.20 13.45
N ARG A 177 -10.60 -12.35 13.84
CA ARG A 177 -11.01 -12.22 15.25
C ARG A 177 -11.68 -13.50 15.73
N ASN A 178 -11.35 -13.93 16.95
CA ASN A 178 -11.73 -15.25 17.48
C ASN A 178 -13.24 -15.47 17.66
N ASP A 179 -14.04 -14.40 17.71
CA ASP A 179 -15.51 -14.44 17.81
C ASP A 179 -16.20 -14.64 16.45
N ILE A 180 -15.46 -14.56 15.34
CA ILE A 180 -16.01 -14.75 13.99
C ILE A 180 -15.90 -16.22 13.62
N ASN A 181 -17.05 -16.89 13.55
CA ASN A 181 -17.12 -18.29 13.16
C ASN A 181 -17.26 -18.42 11.64
N THR A 182 -16.30 -19.07 11.00
CA THR A 182 -16.33 -19.37 9.56
C THR A 182 -16.23 -20.88 9.34
N ASN A 183 -17.20 -21.45 8.62
CA ASN A 183 -17.25 -22.90 8.38
C ASN A 183 -16.16 -23.39 7.41
N SER A 184 -15.65 -22.53 6.52
CA SER A 184 -14.57 -22.82 5.58
C SER A 184 -14.18 -21.55 4.78
N TYR A 185 -12.94 -21.47 4.31
CA TYR A 185 -12.46 -20.42 3.40
C TYR A 185 -12.27 -20.96 1.98
N GLU A 186 -12.53 -20.13 0.97
CA GLU A 186 -12.14 -20.41 -0.41
C GLU A 186 -10.64 -20.15 -0.57
N ASP A 187 -9.87 -21.21 -0.83
CA ASP A 187 -8.44 -21.09 -1.08
C ASP A 187 -8.17 -20.35 -2.39
N LYS A 188 -7.23 -19.40 -2.34
CA LYS A 188 -6.76 -18.63 -3.49
C LYS A 188 -5.23 -18.60 -3.56
N THR A 189 -4.71 -18.29 -4.74
CA THR A 189 -3.27 -18.25 -5.04
C THR A 189 -2.56 -17.02 -4.49
N THR A 190 -3.24 -15.88 -4.40
CA THR A 190 -2.69 -14.64 -3.84
C THR A 190 -3.44 -14.23 -2.58
N SER A 191 -2.77 -13.47 -1.72
CA SER A 191 -3.37 -12.92 -0.50
C SER A 191 -4.53 -11.99 -0.80
N ASP A 192 -4.42 -11.17 -1.85
CA ASP A 192 -5.47 -10.22 -2.21
C ASP A 192 -6.72 -10.90 -2.78
N ASP A 193 -6.56 -11.92 -3.63
CA ASP A 193 -7.69 -12.77 -4.08
C ASP A 193 -8.38 -13.45 -2.90
N PHE A 194 -7.59 -13.93 -1.92
CA PHE A 194 -8.11 -14.58 -0.72
C PHE A 194 -8.92 -13.60 0.14
N ILE A 195 -8.39 -12.40 0.37
CA ILE A 195 -9.07 -11.35 1.13
C ILE A 195 -10.36 -10.95 0.43
N TYR A 196 -10.29 -10.72 -0.88
CA TYR A 196 -11.47 -10.35 -1.66
C TYR A 196 -12.49 -11.47 -1.71
N SER A 197 -12.14 -12.75 -1.88
CA SER A 197 -13.15 -13.81 -1.92
C SER A 197 -13.82 -14.06 -0.57
N ASN A 198 -13.08 -13.96 0.54
CA ASN A 198 -13.56 -14.40 1.85
C ASN A 198 -14.05 -13.27 2.77
N PHE A 199 -13.59 -12.02 2.58
CA PHE A 199 -13.78 -10.94 3.55
C PHE A 199 -14.35 -9.64 2.95
N LYS A 200 -15.09 -9.72 1.83
CA LYS A 200 -15.71 -8.57 1.15
C LYS A 200 -16.48 -7.64 2.07
N THR A 201 -17.11 -8.23 3.08
CA THR A 201 -18.07 -7.57 3.96
C THR A 201 -17.50 -7.25 5.34
N ASN A 202 -16.28 -7.69 5.63
CA ASN A 202 -15.69 -7.59 6.95
C ASN A 202 -14.96 -6.26 7.14
N LYS A 203 -14.87 -5.83 8.40
CA LYS A 203 -14.07 -4.68 8.81
C LYS A 203 -12.59 -5.06 8.79
N ILE A 204 -11.87 -4.74 7.72
CA ILE A 204 -10.47 -5.14 7.54
C ILE A 204 -9.53 -4.01 7.98
N TYR A 205 -8.59 -4.29 8.88
CA TYR A 205 -7.43 -3.42 9.11
C TYR A 205 -6.21 -4.04 8.41
N SER A 206 -5.45 -3.24 7.66
CA SER A 206 -4.35 -3.76 6.85
C SER A 206 -3.09 -2.93 6.99
N PHE A 207 -1.97 -3.61 7.23
CA PHE A 207 -0.62 -3.05 7.13
C PHE A 207 -0.10 -3.06 5.69
N LYS A 208 -0.68 -3.91 4.85
CA LYS A 208 -0.45 -3.98 3.40
C LYS A 208 -1.40 -3.00 2.69
N ASP A 209 -0.94 -2.35 1.62
CA ASP A 209 -1.84 -1.59 0.75
C ASP A 209 -2.71 -2.55 -0.08
N ILE A 210 -3.89 -2.87 0.43
CA ILE A 210 -4.88 -3.72 -0.23
C ILE A 210 -5.93 -2.93 -1.02
N SER A 211 -5.87 -1.59 -0.98
CA SER A 211 -6.75 -0.72 -1.79
C SER A 211 -6.41 -0.78 -3.28
N ASN A 212 -5.17 -1.14 -3.62
CA ASN A 212 -4.65 -1.12 -4.98
C ASN A 212 -4.83 -2.44 -5.74
N TYR A 213 -5.61 -3.36 -5.19
CA TYR A 213 -5.82 -4.67 -5.78
C TYR A 213 -6.89 -4.63 -6.89
N ASN A 214 -6.66 -5.43 -7.94
CA ASN A 214 -7.57 -5.59 -9.07
C ASN A 214 -8.25 -6.97 -8.97
N PRO A 215 -9.40 -7.05 -8.28
CA PRO A 215 -10.11 -8.32 -8.13
C PRO A 215 -10.64 -8.84 -9.45
N ASP A 216 -10.62 -10.16 -9.62
CA ASP A 216 -11.51 -10.81 -10.57
C ASP A 216 -12.96 -10.65 -10.07
N ILE A 217 -13.77 -9.90 -10.81
CA ILE A 217 -15.15 -9.63 -10.45
C ILE A 217 -16.08 -10.63 -11.14
N ASN A 218 -16.63 -11.54 -10.35
CA ASN A 218 -17.65 -12.48 -10.81
C ASN A 218 -18.78 -11.78 -11.59
N ASN A 219 -19.16 -12.37 -12.73
CA ASN A 219 -20.20 -11.87 -13.64
C ASN A 219 -19.92 -10.46 -14.20
N PHE A 220 -18.66 -10.05 -14.29
CA PHE A 220 -18.29 -8.87 -15.07
C PHE A 220 -18.47 -9.14 -16.57
N ASN A 221 -19.16 -8.22 -17.24
CA ASN A 221 -19.26 -8.14 -18.68
C ASN A 221 -19.05 -6.68 -19.09
N GLN A 222 -18.37 -6.46 -20.22
CA GLN A 222 -18.19 -5.14 -20.81
C GLN A 222 -19.46 -4.67 -21.54
N GLU A 223 -20.54 -4.47 -20.79
CA GLU A 223 -21.83 -4.00 -21.29
C GLU A 223 -22.06 -2.54 -20.91
N THR A 224 -22.81 -1.80 -21.75
CA THR A 224 -23.14 -0.41 -21.42
C THR A 224 -24.21 -0.33 -20.34
N THR A 225 -23.85 0.17 -19.16
CA THR A 225 -24.79 0.59 -18.13
C THR A 225 -25.25 2.02 -18.39
N ASN A 226 -26.56 2.23 -18.43
CA ASN A 226 -27.17 3.56 -18.55
C ASN A 226 -27.73 4.00 -17.19
N ILE A 227 -27.20 5.09 -16.64
CA ILE A 227 -27.67 5.70 -15.40
C ILE A 227 -28.57 6.88 -15.77
N ASN A 228 -29.88 6.62 -15.77
CA ASN A 228 -30.92 7.59 -16.11
C ASN A 228 -31.32 8.43 -14.89
N ILE A 229 -30.33 8.90 -14.13
CA ILE A 229 -30.52 9.72 -12.93
C ILE A 229 -29.73 11.00 -13.16
N ALA A 230 -30.39 12.14 -13.00
CA ALA A 230 -29.71 13.42 -12.92
C ALA A 230 -29.18 13.64 -11.50
N PHE A 231 -27.89 13.90 -11.38
CA PHE A 231 -27.22 14.24 -10.13
C PHE A 231 -26.87 15.73 -10.13
N ARG A 232 -26.89 16.33 -8.95
CA ARG A 232 -26.37 17.68 -8.69
C ARG A 232 -25.16 17.56 -7.76
N ASP A 233 -24.27 18.55 -7.79
CA ASP A 233 -22.98 18.53 -7.08
C ASP A 233 -21.99 17.47 -7.63
N SER A 234 -20.84 17.39 -6.97
CA SER A 234 -19.83 16.38 -7.20
C SER A 234 -20.40 14.96 -7.04
N LEU A 235 -19.97 14.07 -7.92
CA LEU A 235 -20.35 12.67 -7.97
C LEU A 235 -19.08 11.81 -7.98
N LYS A 236 -19.06 10.76 -7.18
CA LYS A 236 -17.95 9.80 -7.15
C LYS A 236 -18.47 8.40 -7.47
N LEU A 237 -17.82 7.77 -8.45
CA LEU A 237 -18.12 6.41 -8.89
C LEU A 237 -16.89 5.53 -8.69
N ALA A 238 -17.11 4.28 -8.35
CA ALA A 238 -16.14 3.22 -8.59
C ALA A 238 -16.71 2.26 -9.63
N ILE A 239 -15.86 1.86 -10.56
CA ILE A 239 -16.19 1.00 -11.68
C ILE A 239 -15.16 -0.11 -11.78
N TYR A 240 -15.55 -1.24 -12.35
CA TYR A 240 -14.58 -2.21 -12.83
C TYR A 240 -14.51 -2.14 -14.35
N ALA A 241 -13.30 -2.09 -14.89
CA ALA A 241 -13.08 -1.93 -16.33
C ALA A 241 -11.90 -2.78 -16.80
N GLU A 242 -12.04 -3.28 -18.02
CA GLU A 242 -11.02 -4.05 -18.76
C GLU A 242 -10.91 -3.46 -20.16
N ASP A 243 -9.69 -3.46 -20.71
CA ASP A 243 -9.29 -2.97 -22.03
C ASP A 243 -9.50 -1.46 -22.29
N GLN A 244 -10.68 -0.91 -22.04
CA GLN A 244 -11.02 0.49 -22.30
C GLN A 244 -12.13 1.01 -21.36
N ILE A 245 -12.09 2.32 -21.08
CA ILE A 245 -13.20 3.04 -20.43
C ILE A 245 -13.86 3.95 -21.47
N ASN A 246 -15.13 3.71 -21.74
CA ASN A 246 -16.00 4.57 -22.54
C ASN A 246 -17.07 5.16 -21.65
N LEU A 247 -17.03 6.47 -21.43
CA LEU A 247 -17.94 7.22 -20.59
C LEU A 247 -18.60 8.34 -21.40
N ASP A 248 -19.91 8.25 -21.58
CA ASP A 248 -20.74 9.35 -22.07
C ASP A 248 -21.48 9.99 -20.90
N PHE A 249 -21.65 11.30 -20.92
CA PHE A 249 -22.53 11.99 -19.98
C PHE A 249 -23.02 13.33 -20.56
N THR A 250 -24.06 13.88 -19.94
CA THR A 250 -24.59 15.20 -20.25
C THR A 250 -24.41 16.11 -19.04
N LYS A 251 -23.80 17.28 -19.25
CA LYS A 251 -23.80 18.40 -18.29
C LYS A 251 -24.91 19.38 -18.67
N GLN A 252 -25.56 19.96 -17.68
CA GLN A 252 -26.46 21.10 -17.88
C GLN A 252 -26.36 22.07 -16.71
N ASP A 253 -26.05 23.32 -17.03
CA ASP A 253 -25.97 24.42 -16.07
C ASP A 253 -27.37 24.90 -15.73
N LEU A 254 -27.60 25.17 -14.44
CA LEU A 254 -28.91 25.55 -13.92
C LEU A 254 -29.05 27.07 -13.86
N ASN A 255 -27.94 27.80 -13.72
CA ASN A 255 -27.86 29.26 -13.62
C ASN A 255 -28.73 29.84 -12.47
N TRP A 256 -28.80 29.14 -11.34
CA TRP A 256 -29.54 29.56 -10.13
C TRP A 256 -28.69 30.38 -9.17
N TYR A 257 -27.36 30.38 -9.33
CA TYR A 257 -26.41 31.09 -8.49
C TYR A 257 -25.48 31.95 -9.34
N LEU A 258 -24.72 32.83 -8.69
CA LEU A 258 -23.69 33.63 -9.35
C LEU A 258 -22.38 32.85 -9.28
N GLY A 259 -21.72 32.64 -10.42
CA GLY A 259 -20.46 31.91 -10.46
C GLY A 259 -20.27 31.21 -11.80
N GLN A 260 -19.12 30.54 -11.95
CA GLN A 260 -18.89 29.63 -13.06
C GLN A 260 -19.25 28.21 -12.65
N ASP A 261 -19.83 27.45 -13.57
CA ASP A 261 -20.26 26.07 -13.35
C ASP A 261 -19.29 25.05 -13.97
N GLU A 262 -17.99 25.24 -13.73
CA GLU A 262 -16.95 24.32 -14.23
C GLU A 262 -16.96 22.97 -13.49
N TYR A 263 -16.68 21.90 -14.23
CA TYR A 263 -16.55 20.54 -13.69
C TYR A 263 -15.21 19.93 -14.09
N THR A 264 -14.49 19.37 -13.12
CA THR A 264 -13.30 18.56 -13.39
C THR A 264 -13.66 17.09 -13.26
N ILE A 265 -13.35 16.31 -14.30
CA ILE A 265 -13.45 14.85 -14.26
C ILE A 265 -12.06 14.27 -14.11
N THR A 266 -11.86 13.53 -13.03
CA THR A 266 -10.62 12.79 -12.79
C THR A 266 -10.93 11.30 -12.73
N ILE A 267 -10.17 10.49 -13.48
CA ILE A 267 -10.23 9.03 -13.44
C ILE A 267 -8.91 8.51 -12.90
N LYS A 268 -8.97 7.70 -11.85
CA LYS A 268 -7.81 7.10 -11.18
C LYS A 268 -7.91 5.58 -11.23
N ASN A 269 -6.80 4.89 -11.39
CA ASN A 269 -6.74 3.44 -11.23
C ASN A 269 -6.74 3.05 -9.73
N SER A 270 -6.71 1.75 -9.44
CA SER A 270 -6.68 1.22 -8.08
C SER A 270 -5.49 1.75 -7.27
N LYS A 271 -4.33 1.96 -7.90
CA LYS A 271 -3.11 2.58 -7.34
C LYS A 271 -3.18 4.10 -7.11
N GLN A 272 -4.35 4.71 -7.29
CA GLN A 272 -4.55 6.16 -7.23
C GLN A 272 -3.78 6.97 -8.29
N GLU A 273 -3.24 6.31 -9.31
CA GLU A 273 -2.59 6.98 -10.44
C GLU A 273 -3.66 7.57 -11.35
N ILE A 274 -3.48 8.84 -11.73
CA ILE A 274 -4.43 9.55 -12.61
C ILE A 274 -4.23 9.06 -14.04
N VAL A 275 -5.27 8.42 -14.59
CA VAL A 275 -5.29 7.96 -16.00
C VAL A 275 -6.00 8.95 -16.92
N PHE A 276 -6.86 9.82 -16.36
CA PHE A 276 -7.50 10.91 -17.10
C PHE A 276 -7.82 12.07 -16.16
N ASN A 277 -7.66 13.29 -16.65
CA ASN A 277 -8.04 14.51 -15.94
C ASN A 277 -8.40 15.62 -16.94
N GLN A 278 -9.64 16.09 -16.91
CA GLN A 278 -10.09 17.17 -17.79
C GLN A 278 -11.10 18.07 -17.09
N THR A 279 -10.95 19.37 -17.29
CA THR A 279 -11.93 20.38 -16.86
C THR A 279 -12.85 20.75 -18.02
N TYR A 280 -14.15 20.72 -17.76
CA TYR A 280 -15.23 21.10 -18.65
C TYR A 280 -15.75 22.46 -18.21
N LEU A 281 -15.67 23.42 -19.13
CA LEU A 281 -15.97 24.81 -18.85
C LEU A 281 -17.48 25.06 -18.75
N ASP A 282 -17.78 26.18 -18.10
CA ASP A 282 -19.09 26.81 -18.04
C ASP A 282 -19.62 27.19 -19.45
N ASP A 283 -20.94 27.31 -19.61
CA ASP A 283 -21.56 27.76 -20.87
C ASP A 283 -21.39 29.28 -21.15
N GLY A 284 -20.83 30.00 -20.17
CA GLY A 284 -20.50 31.42 -20.23
C GLY A 284 -21.54 32.31 -19.53
N GLU A 285 -22.65 31.76 -19.04
CA GLU A 285 -23.65 32.50 -18.25
C GLU A 285 -23.33 32.47 -16.75
N ILE A 286 -22.59 33.47 -16.30
CA ILE A 286 -22.21 33.61 -14.89
C ILE A 286 -23.26 34.30 -14.00
N ARG A 287 -24.44 34.64 -14.55
CA ARG A 287 -25.51 35.36 -13.84
C ARG A 287 -26.61 34.40 -13.37
N ASN A 288 -27.20 34.75 -12.23
CA ASN A 288 -28.40 34.09 -11.71
C ASN A 288 -29.64 34.43 -12.55
N THR A 289 -29.86 33.70 -13.64
CA THR A 289 -31.02 33.87 -14.53
C THR A 289 -32.19 32.97 -14.13
N ASN A 290 -31.95 31.93 -13.34
CA ASN A 290 -32.88 30.83 -13.05
C ASN A 290 -33.39 30.09 -14.30
N ILE A 291 -32.66 30.20 -15.41
CA ILE A 291 -32.98 29.53 -16.67
C ILE A 291 -31.87 28.53 -16.95
N PRO A 292 -32.18 27.22 -16.97
CA PRO A 292 -31.19 26.20 -17.30
C PRO A 292 -30.59 26.46 -18.68
N GLY A 293 -29.27 26.31 -18.76
CA GLY A 293 -28.49 26.40 -19.99
C GLY A 293 -28.77 25.24 -20.94
N ASN A 294 -28.08 25.27 -22.08
CA ASN A 294 -28.12 24.19 -23.05
C ASN A 294 -27.41 22.95 -22.51
N GLU A 295 -27.92 21.77 -22.88
CA GLU A 295 -27.26 20.51 -22.56
C GLU A 295 -25.95 20.37 -23.36
N GLN A 296 -24.88 20.00 -22.66
CA GLN A 296 -23.57 19.72 -23.23
C GLN A 296 -23.29 18.22 -23.13
N ILE A 297 -23.06 17.56 -24.26
CA ILE A 297 -22.80 16.11 -24.32
C ILE A 297 -21.30 15.90 -24.44
N PHE A 298 -20.77 15.03 -23.58
CA PHE A 298 -19.36 14.69 -23.53
C PHE A 298 -19.16 13.19 -23.67
N ASN A 299 -18.05 12.82 -24.33
CA ASN A 299 -17.58 11.45 -24.50
C ASN A 299 -16.11 11.41 -24.08
N ILE A 300 -15.78 10.45 -23.21
CA ILE A 300 -14.43 10.14 -22.76
C ILE A 300 -14.15 8.70 -23.20
N ASN A 301 -13.06 8.51 -23.92
CA ASN A 301 -12.53 7.19 -24.29
C ASN A 301 -11.08 7.08 -23.83
N ILE A 302 -10.80 6.10 -22.97
CA ILE A 302 -9.46 5.77 -22.48
C ILE A 302 -9.15 4.34 -22.95
N PRO A 303 -8.35 4.17 -24.02
CA PRO A 303 -7.96 2.84 -24.50
C PRO A 303 -6.82 2.25 -23.66
N ASP A 304 -6.57 0.96 -23.88
CA ASP A 304 -5.40 0.21 -23.38
C ASP A 304 -5.21 0.26 -21.85
N ILE A 305 -6.32 0.22 -21.10
CA ILE A 305 -6.28 0.21 -19.63
C ILE A 305 -6.05 -1.20 -19.08
N THR A 306 -5.39 -1.29 -17.93
CA THR A 306 -5.25 -2.56 -17.21
C THR A 306 -6.56 -2.97 -16.53
N PRO A 307 -6.95 -4.26 -16.56
CA PRO A 307 -8.09 -4.76 -15.79
C PRO A 307 -8.03 -4.34 -14.32
N GLY A 308 -9.11 -3.77 -13.78
CA GLY A 308 -9.14 -3.35 -12.38
C GLY A 308 -10.27 -2.39 -12.01
N ILE A 309 -10.24 -1.96 -10.75
CA ILE A 309 -11.17 -0.96 -10.23
C ILE A 309 -10.63 0.44 -10.52
N TYR A 310 -11.49 1.29 -11.08
CA TYR A 310 -11.21 2.70 -11.34
C TYR A 310 -12.18 3.58 -10.57
N THR A 311 -11.68 4.72 -10.10
CA THR A 311 -12.51 5.76 -9.49
C THR A 311 -12.72 6.89 -10.49
N ILE A 312 -13.98 7.29 -10.71
CA ILE A 312 -14.35 8.45 -11.53
C ILE A 312 -14.92 9.51 -10.59
N GLU A 313 -14.27 10.67 -10.57
CA GLU A 313 -14.66 11.81 -9.73
C GLU A 313 -15.12 12.96 -10.64
N PHE A 314 -16.42 13.25 -10.63
CA PHE A 314 -16.98 14.50 -11.15
C PHE A 314 -16.90 15.52 -10.02
N GLN A 315 -16.02 16.49 -10.13
CA GLN A 315 -15.78 17.50 -9.10
C GLN A 315 -16.26 18.85 -9.61
N LYS A 316 -17.19 19.47 -8.88
CA LYS A 316 -17.53 20.88 -9.13
C LYS A 316 -16.33 21.77 -8.81
N ASP A 317 -16.27 22.95 -9.40
CA ASP A 317 -15.26 23.95 -9.02
C ASP A 317 -15.36 24.27 -7.51
N LYS A 318 -14.21 24.27 -6.85
CA LYS A 318 -14.05 24.61 -5.44
C LYS A 318 -14.36 26.08 -5.15
N PHE A 319 -14.35 26.94 -6.16
CA PHE A 319 -14.68 28.36 -6.02
C PHE A 319 -16.18 28.65 -6.18
N ASN A 320 -16.99 27.64 -6.52
CA ASN A 320 -18.43 27.74 -6.56
C ASN A 320 -19.04 27.11 -5.29
N ASP A 321 -19.51 27.96 -4.37
CA ASP A 321 -20.09 27.52 -3.10
C ASP A 321 -21.39 26.73 -3.32
N ALA A 322 -22.12 27.00 -4.40
CA ALA A 322 -23.35 26.30 -4.75
C ALA A 322 -23.11 25.28 -5.86
N SER A 323 -23.77 24.13 -5.78
CA SER A 323 -23.73 23.16 -6.87
C SER A 323 -24.72 23.61 -7.94
N ASP A 324 -24.31 24.31 -8.98
CA ASP A 324 -25.26 24.95 -9.91
C ASP A 324 -25.35 24.31 -11.30
N SER A 325 -24.95 23.04 -11.40
CA SER A 325 -25.19 22.25 -12.59
C SER A 325 -25.56 20.81 -12.26
N THR A 326 -26.00 20.10 -13.30
CA THR A 326 -26.40 18.70 -13.22
C THR A 326 -25.58 17.84 -14.17
N ILE A 327 -25.30 16.61 -13.73
CA ILE A 327 -24.72 15.54 -14.53
C ILE A 327 -25.81 14.47 -14.73
N LYS A 328 -26.11 14.12 -15.97
CA LYS A 328 -27.19 13.16 -16.32
C LYS A 328 -26.82 12.32 -17.53
N ASN A 329 -27.67 11.35 -17.86
CA ASN A 329 -27.49 10.44 -19.00
C ASN A 329 -26.11 9.76 -19.01
N ILE A 330 -25.62 9.36 -17.83
CA ILE A 330 -24.29 8.74 -17.73
C ILE A 330 -24.39 7.35 -18.37
N ARG A 331 -23.57 7.09 -19.38
CA ARG A 331 -23.45 5.77 -20.01
C ARG A 331 -22.01 5.32 -19.88
N ILE A 332 -21.80 4.11 -19.38
CA ILE A 332 -20.47 3.58 -19.20
C ILE A 332 -20.39 2.11 -19.62
N ASN A 333 -19.33 1.71 -20.33
CA ASN A 333 -19.12 0.36 -20.85
C ASN A 333 -18.70 -0.67 -19.78
N THR A 334 -19.37 -0.66 -18.62
CA THR A 334 -19.22 -1.70 -17.60
C THR A 334 -20.58 -2.04 -17.02
N ASN A 335 -20.80 -3.32 -16.71
CA ASN A 335 -21.92 -3.73 -15.87
C ASN A 335 -21.60 -3.65 -14.38
N LYS A 336 -20.41 -3.24 -13.94
CA LYS A 336 -20.01 -3.14 -12.53
C LYS A 336 -19.69 -1.70 -12.14
N LEU A 337 -20.60 -1.08 -11.41
CA LEU A 337 -20.52 0.32 -11.00
C LEU A 337 -21.24 0.56 -9.67
N ILE A 338 -20.58 1.31 -8.79
CA ILE A 338 -21.17 1.81 -7.54
C ILE A 338 -20.89 3.31 -7.38
N PHE A 339 -21.84 4.03 -6.80
CA PHE A 339 -21.67 5.38 -6.26
C PHE A 339 -20.98 5.30 -4.89
N LEU A 340 -20.05 6.21 -4.62
CA LEU A 340 -19.31 6.27 -3.36
C LEU A 340 -19.68 7.53 -2.55
N ASP A 341 -19.65 7.37 -1.23
CA ASP A 341 -19.73 8.42 -0.20
C ASP A 341 -21.08 9.16 -0.12
N ARG A 342 -21.44 9.89 -1.18
CA ARG A 342 -22.70 10.63 -1.24
C ARG A 342 -23.16 10.86 -2.67
N ILE A 343 -24.48 10.99 -2.81
CA ILE A 343 -25.14 11.43 -4.04
C ILE A 343 -26.20 12.47 -3.70
N LEU A 344 -26.51 13.31 -4.67
CA LEU A 344 -27.62 14.26 -4.60
C LEU A 344 -28.48 14.11 -5.85
N PRO A 345 -29.47 13.20 -5.82
CA PRO A 345 -30.38 13.00 -6.94
C PRO A 345 -31.25 14.24 -7.13
N TRP A 346 -31.36 14.67 -8.37
CA TRP A 346 -32.18 15.81 -8.78
C TRP A 346 -33.63 15.44 -9.06
N GLN A 347 -33.84 14.23 -9.59
CA GLN A 347 -35.15 13.78 -10.09
C GLN A 347 -35.97 13.06 -9.01
N SER A 348 -37.29 13.15 -9.18
CA SER A 348 -38.28 12.34 -8.46
C SER A 348 -38.19 10.86 -8.83
N ASN A 349 -38.69 9.99 -7.96
CA ASN A 349 -38.72 8.53 -8.14
C ASN A 349 -37.35 7.91 -8.45
N THR A 350 -36.30 8.43 -7.81
CA THR A 350 -34.97 7.87 -7.98
C THR A 350 -34.82 6.61 -7.14
N GLN A 351 -34.33 5.53 -7.74
CA GLN A 351 -34.10 4.26 -7.06
C GLN A 351 -32.61 3.90 -7.04
N PHE A 352 -32.16 3.34 -5.93
CA PHE A 352 -30.81 2.80 -5.76
C PHE A 352 -30.85 1.43 -5.09
N TYR A 353 -29.78 0.68 -5.27
CA TYR A 353 -29.53 -0.58 -4.61
C TYR A 353 -28.37 -0.44 -3.61
N ILE A 354 -28.48 -1.12 -2.48
CA ILE A 354 -27.39 -1.32 -1.53
C ILE A 354 -27.43 -2.74 -1.00
N LYS A 355 -26.25 -3.36 -0.87
CA LYS A 355 -26.08 -4.60 -0.13
C LYS A 355 -25.50 -4.26 1.24
N SER A 356 -26.23 -4.58 2.30
CA SER A 356 -25.82 -4.31 3.66
C SER A 356 -25.32 -5.54 4.38
N ASN A 357 -24.37 -5.34 5.31
CA ASN A 357 -23.83 -6.35 6.21
C ASN A 357 -24.48 -6.36 7.59
N GLY A 358 -25.55 -5.58 7.81
CA GLY A 358 -26.28 -5.49 9.09
C GLY A 358 -25.81 -4.39 10.04
N ASP A 359 -24.75 -3.67 9.67
CA ASP A 359 -24.19 -2.54 10.41
C ASP A 359 -24.13 -1.25 9.57
N ASP A 360 -24.71 -1.26 8.36
CA ASP A 360 -24.61 -0.09 7.48
C ASP A 360 -25.58 1.01 7.91
N GLN A 361 -25.10 2.24 7.78
CA GLN A 361 -25.89 3.43 8.05
C GLN A 361 -26.04 4.24 6.78
N ILE A 362 -27.29 4.45 6.37
CA ILE A 362 -27.64 5.39 5.31
C ILE A 362 -28.07 6.69 5.98
N LYS A 363 -27.57 7.82 5.49
CA LYS A 363 -27.94 9.12 6.03
C LYS A 363 -28.63 9.95 4.97
N PHE A 364 -29.62 10.72 5.40
CA PHE A 364 -30.41 11.59 4.54
C PHE A 364 -30.32 13.01 5.09
N ASN A 365 -30.01 13.99 4.24
CA ASN A 365 -30.08 15.40 4.62
C ASN A 365 -31.06 16.13 3.70
N TYR A 366 -32.11 16.65 4.32
CA TYR A 366 -33.21 17.34 3.66
C TYR A 366 -32.75 18.74 3.23
N TRP A 367 -32.57 18.93 1.93
CA TRP A 367 -31.90 20.11 1.39
C TRP A 367 -32.83 21.30 1.11
N TRP A 368 -34.09 21.06 0.77
CA TRP A 368 -35.01 22.11 0.31
C TRP A 368 -36.35 22.11 1.01
N GLY A 369 -36.70 23.23 1.65
CA GLY A 369 -37.99 23.46 2.30
C GLY A 369 -39.18 23.14 1.39
N ASP A 370 -40.26 22.62 1.99
CA ASP A 370 -41.55 22.37 1.33
C ASP A 370 -41.55 21.28 0.23
N LYS A 371 -40.56 20.40 0.26
CA LYS A 371 -40.42 19.15 -0.50
C LYS A 371 -40.50 17.91 0.41
N ASP A 372 -41.47 17.89 1.33
CA ASP A 372 -41.70 16.74 2.24
C ASP A 372 -41.66 15.43 1.45
N GLN A 373 -40.84 14.49 1.87
CA GLN A 373 -40.46 13.34 1.06
C GLN A 373 -40.53 12.05 1.85
N VAL A 374 -41.15 11.06 1.23
CA VAL A 374 -41.15 9.68 1.70
C VAL A 374 -40.01 8.96 1.02
N ILE A 375 -39.23 8.25 1.82
CA ILE A 375 -38.15 7.37 1.39
C ILE A 375 -38.61 5.96 1.73
N GLU A 376 -38.77 5.14 0.70
CA GLU A 376 -39.13 3.73 0.83
C GLU A 376 -37.86 2.89 0.72
N ILE A 377 -37.53 2.15 1.77
CA ILE A 377 -36.42 1.20 1.77
C ILE A 377 -37.05 -0.20 1.85
N THR A 378 -36.87 -1.01 0.81
CA THR A 378 -37.46 -2.35 0.73
C THR A 378 -36.38 -3.41 0.54
N GLY A 379 -36.46 -4.52 1.26
CA GLY A 379 -35.40 -5.54 1.24
C GLY A 379 -35.59 -6.60 2.32
N SER A 380 -34.50 -6.93 3.01
CA SER A 380 -34.53 -7.78 4.22
C SER A 380 -35.44 -7.20 5.30
N GLU A 381 -35.50 -5.87 5.40
CA GLU A 381 -36.52 -5.14 6.14
C GLU A 381 -37.16 -4.05 5.27
N ASN A 382 -38.40 -3.70 5.59
CA ASN A 382 -39.13 -2.62 4.93
C ASN A 382 -39.24 -1.43 5.87
N ILE A 383 -38.67 -0.30 5.48
CA ILE A 383 -38.61 0.92 6.28
C ILE A 383 -39.19 2.06 5.45
N ASN A 384 -40.07 2.85 6.05
CA ASN A 384 -40.56 4.10 5.47
C ASN A 384 -40.06 5.26 6.33
N VAL A 385 -39.31 6.17 5.72
CA VAL A 385 -38.82 7.39 6.37
C VAL A 385 -39.58 8.58 5.79
N ASP A 386 -40.23 9.35 6.65
CA ASP A 386 -40.90 10.60 6.28
C ASP A 386 -40.05 11.79 6.75
N LEU A 387 -39.42 12.47 5.79
CA LEU A 387 -38.68 13.69 6.02
C LEU A 387 -39.51 14.89 5.61
N ASN A 388 -39.97 15.63 6.62
CA ASN A 388 -40.70 16.89 6.44
C ASN A 388 -39.83 18.11 6.80
N LYS A 389 -40.40 19.31 6.66
CA LYS A 389 -39.76 20.60 7.02
C LYS A 389 -39.04 20.64 8.37
N SER A 390 -39.43 19.84 9.37
CA SER A 390 -38.74 19.80 10.68
C SER A 390 -37.31 19.22 10.61
N TRP A 391 -36.99 18.52 9.51
CA TRP A 391 -35.68 17.96 9.17
C TRP A 391 -34.83 18.88 8.31
N PHE A 392 -35.31 20.07 7.95
CA PHE A 392 -34.51 21.05 7.19
C PHE A 392 -33.19 21.35 7.90
N GLU A 393 -32.09 21.25 7.14
CA GLU A 393 -30.70 21.37 7.64
C GLU A 393 -30.29 20.35 8.71
N LYS A 394 -31.11 19.32 8.95
CA LYS A 394 -30.79 18.21 9.85
C LYS A 394 -30.51 16.94 9.05
N ARG A 395 -29.60 16.14 9.61
CA ARG A 395 -29.31 14.81 9.11
C ARG A 395 -30.16 13.78 9.83
N TYR A 396 -30.85 12.93 9.06
CA TYR A 396 -31.50 11.72 9.54
C TYR A 396 -30.60 10.53 9.26
N ASP A 397 -30.35 9.71 10.29
CA ASP A 397 -29.50 8.54 10.21
C ASP A 397 -30.38 7.28 10.30
N GLN A 398 -30.39 6.46 9.25
CA GLN A 398 -31.09 5.18 9.17
C GLN A 398 -30.09 4.04 9.26
N ASN A 399 -30.21 3.18 10.26
CA ASN A 399 -29.44 1.95 10.34
C ASN A 399 -30.18 0.84 9.58
N LEU A 400 -29.44 0.05 8.80
CA LEU A 400 -29.89 -1.19 8.19
C LEU A 400 -29.44 -2.34 9.08
N THR A 401 -30.36 -2.85 9.90
CA THR A 401 -30.01 -3.78 10.99
C THR A 401 -29.91 -5.23 10.54
N GLN A 402 -30.42 -5.54 9.35
CA GLN A 402 -30.36 -6.87 8.77
C GLN A 402 -29.38 -6.90 7.60
N GLN A 403 -28.58 -7.96 7.54
CA GLN A 403 -27.80 -8.26 6.36
C GLN A 403 -28.73 -8.55 5.17
N GLY A 404 -28.36 -8.06 3.99
CA GLY A 404 -29.01 -8.41 2.73
C GLY A 404 -29.15 -7.26 1.76
N ASP A 405 -30.08 -7.44 0.83
CA ASP A 405 -30.26 -6.58 -0.34
C ASP A 405 -31.38 -5.58 -0.08
N TYR A 406 -31.14 -4.31 -0.39
CA TYR A 406 -32.11 -3.24 -0.22
C TYR A 406 -32.23 -2.38 -1.47
N PHE A 407 -33.45 -1.96 -1.75
CA PHE A 407 -33.78 -0.96 -2.73
C PHE A 407 -34.30 0.29 -2.02
N ILE A 408 -33.72 1.43 -2.32
CA ILE A 408 -34.06 2.73 -1.75
C ILE A 408 -34.74 3.53 -2.85
N LYS A 409 -35.98 3.96 -2.62
CA LYS A 409 -36.74 4.82 -3.53
C LYS A 409 -37.00 6.17 -2.88
N ILE A 410 -36.68 7.24 -3.61
CA ILE A 410 -36.84 8.63 -3.19
C ILE A 410 -37.88 9.28 -4.10
N ASP A 411 -38.99 9.73 -3.53
CA ASP A 411 -40.13 10.18 -4.33
C ASP A 411 -39.91 11.54 -5.02
N LYS A 412 -39.23 12.52 -4.40
CA LYS A 412 -39.19 13.91 -4.90
C LYS A 412 -37.81 14.44 -5.34
N GLY A 413 -36.72 13.72 -5.04
CA GLY A 413 -35.35 14.20 -5.27
C GLY A 413 -34.91 15.29 -4.29
N PHE A 414 -33.83 16.02 -4.59
CA PHE A 414 -33.28 17.10 -3.76
C PHE A 414 -32.92 16.65 -2.34
N LEU A 415 -32.43 15.42 -2.22
CA LEU A 415 -32.05 14.82 -0.97
C LEU A 415 -30.61 14.37 -1.05
N TRP A 416 -29.80 14.85 -0.12
CA TRP A 416 -28.48 14.29 0.08
C TRP A 416 -28.61 12.88 0.65
N VAL A 417 -28.08 11.90 -0.07
CA VAL A 417 -27.99 10.52 0.38
C VAL A 417 -26.52 10.22 0.66
N PHE A 418 -26.21 9.82 1.88
CA PHE A 418 -24.87 9.41 2.28
C PHE A 418 -24.87 7.91 2.56
N ALA A 419 -23.95 7.20 1.95
CA ALA A 419 -23.76 5.76 2.14
C ALA A 419 -22.33 5.38 1.73
N ASN A 420 -21.81 4.29 2.28
CA ASN A 420 -20.47 3.80 1.93
C ASN A 420 -20.36 3.44 0.43
N ALA A 421 -21.43 2.83 -0.10
CA ALA A 421 -21.61 2.46 -1.49
C ALA A 421 -23.10 2.35 -1.82
N LEU A 422 -23.48 2.75 -3.03
CA LEU A 422 -24.81 2.53 -3.64
C LEU A 422 -24.61 2.06 -5.07
N SER A 423 -25.58 1.41 -5.69
CA SER A 423 -25.52 1.06 -7.12
C SER A 423 -26.84 1.38 -7.82
N PRO A 424 -26.87 1.58 -9.15
CA PRO A 424 -28.13 1.77 -9.86
C PRO A 424 -29.12 0.60 -9.68
N ASN A 425 -28.60 -0.63 -9.64
CA ASN A 425 -29.37 -1.86 -9.44
C ASN A 425 -28.47 -2.96 -8.84
N LYS A 426 -29.03 -4.14 -8.64
CA LYS A 426 -28.34 -5.27 -8.02
C LYS A 426 -27.24 -5.84 -8.92
N GLU A 427 -27.50 -5.91 -10.22
CA GLU A 427 -26.57 -6.45 -11.23
C GLU A 427 -25.30 -5.61 -11.33
N ASN A 428 -25.43 -4.30 -11.10
CA ASN A 428 -24.36 -3.33 -11.09
C ASN A 428 -23.46 -3.37 -9.86
N TRP A 429 -23.90 -4.02 -8.77
CA TRP A 429 -23.13 -4.08 -7.54
C TRP A 429 -21.87 -4.94 -7.68
N PHE A 430 -20.82 -4.47 -7.02
CA PHE A 430 -19.64 -5.24 -6.64
C PHE A 430 -19.11 -4.70 -5.32
N ASP A 431 -18.44 -5.55 -4.56
CA ASP A 431 -17.88 -5.16 -3.27
C ASP A 431 -16.52 -4.48 -3.47
N ILE A 432 -16.20 -3.48 -2.65
CA ILE A 432 -14.88 -2.85 -2.62
C ILE A 432 -14.33 -3.00 -1.22
N ILE A 433 -13.11 -3.51 -1.12
CA ILE A 433 -12.40 -3.57 0.17
C ILE A 433 -11.96 -2.15 0.53
N LYS A 434 -12.49 -1.62 1.63
CA LYS A 434 -12.04 -0.38 2.23
C LYS A 434 -11.41 -0.69 3.59
N PRO A 435 -10.07 -0.62 3.72
CA PRO A 435 -9.44 -0.79 5.02
C PRO A 435 -9.95 0.25 6.02
N ILE A 436 -10.23 -0.17 7.24
CA ILE A 436 -10.56 0.71 8.35
C ILE A 436 -9.28 1.27 8.97
N SER A 437 -9.36 2.45 9.59
CA SER A 437 -8.23 3.08 10.27
C SER A 437 -8.10 2.70 11.74
N ASN A 438 -9.17 2.20 12.37
CA ASN A 438 -9.16 1.80 13.79
C ASN A 438 -9.05 0.28 13.91
N ILE A 439 -7.87 -0.20 14.33
CA ILE A 439 -7.63 -1.64 14.47
C ILE A 439 -8.55 -2.32 15.50
N ASN A 440 -9.04 -1.61 16.50
CA ASN A 440 -9.92 -2.18 17.54
C ASN A 440 -11.30 -2.60 16.99
N GLU A 441 -11.68 -2.05 15.84
CA GLU A 441 -12.92 -2.42 15.14
C GLU A 441 -12.69 -3.53 14.10
N ALA A 442 -11.44 -3.95 13.92
CA ALA A 442 -11.07 -4.90 12.88
C ALA A 442 -11.59 -6.30 13.21
N GLU A 443 -12.22 -6.89 12.22
CA GLU A 443 -12.62 -8.29 12.19
C GLU A 443 -11.51 -9.14 11.57
N VAL A 444 -10.78 -8.55 10.62
CA VAL A 444 -9.67 -9.18 9.92
C VAL A 444 -8.47 -8.24 9.98
N ILE A 445 -7.31 -8.78 10.34
CA ILE A 445 -6.03 -8.06 10.31
C ILE A 445 -5.16 -8.69 9.22
N VAL A 446 -4.69 -7.85 8.29
CA VAL A 446 -3.77 -8.24 7.24
C VAL A 446 -2.41 -7.62 7.53
N ILE A 447 -1.44 -8.46 7.86
CA ILE A 447 -0.05 -8.06 8.11
C ILE A 447 0.73 -8.17 6.81
N ASP A 448 1.51 -7.14 6.48
CA ASP A 448 2.40 -7.12 5.32
C ASP A 448 3.65 -7.96 5.57
N GLY A 449 3.71 -9.14 4.94
CA GLY A 449 4.80 -10.09 5.09
C GLY A 449 6.14 -9.61 4.54
N ASN A 450 6.15 -8.55 3.70
CA ASN A 450 7.40 -7.96 3.22
C ASN A 450 8.10 -7.12 4.29
N ASN A 451 7.33 -6.60 5.24
CA ASN A 451 7.83 -5.72 6.31
C ASN A 451 7.83 -6.41 7.68
N LEU A 452 7.01 -7.43 7.89
CA LEU A 452 6.91 -8.14 9.16
C LEU A 452 6.84 -9.65 8.93
N GLU A 453 7.88 -10.37 9.32
CA GLU A 453 7.88 -11.83 9.39
C GLU A 453 7.42 -12.28 10.78
N ILE A 454 6.63 -13.36 10.82
CA ILE A 454 6.06 -13.92 12.05
C ILE A 454 6.40 -15.41 12.12
N ASP A 455 7.13 -15.80 13.16
CA ASP A 455 7.43 -17.20 13.46
C ASP A 455 7.05 -17.50 14.92
N GLU A 456 5.96 -18.25 15.12
CA GLU A 456 5.34 -18.49 16.42
C GLU A 456 5.03 -17.19 17.20
N ASN A 457 5.90 -16.81 18.13
CA ASN A 457 5.81 -15.60 18.96
C ASN A 457 6.94 -14.59 18.66
N GLU A 458 7.77 -14.86 17.65
CA GLU A 458 8.85 -13.98 17.16
C GLU A 458 8.34 -13.13 16.00
N PHE A 459 8.59 -11.83 16.09
CA PHE A 459 8.21 -10.82 15.12
C PHE A 459 9.48 -10.13 14.63
N ILE A 460 9.74 -10.21 13.32
CA ILE A 460 10.91 -9.61 12.69
C ILE A 460 10.41 -8.50 11.77
N TYR A 461 10.42 -7.27 12.28
CA TYR A 461 10.04 -6.08 11.51
C TYR A 461 11.26 -5.54 10.77
N THR A 462 11.13 -5.30 9.47
CA THR A 462 12.18 -4.72 8.63
C THR A 462 11.64 -3.49 7.90
N MET A 463 12.44 -2.43 7.87
CA MET A 463 12.14 -1.24 7.08
C MET A 463 13.40 -0.64 6.44
N ASP A 464 13.23 -0.09 5.24
CA ASP A 464 14.25 0.71 4.59
C ASP A 464 14.20 2.17 5.08
N LEU A 465 15.38 2.77 5.20
CA LEU A 465 15.60 4.09 5.76
C LEU A 465 16.55 4.91 4.88
N ASN A 466 16.34 6.22 4.88
CA ASN A 466 17.32 7.18 4.37
C ASN A 466 17.94 7.90 5.56
N LEU A 467 19.17 7.53 5.92
CA LEU A 467 19.79 8.00 7.15
C LEU A 467 20.42 9.39 7.00
N SER A 468 20.24 10.17 8.07
CA SER A 468 20.98 11.39 8.39
C SER A 468 21.70 11.25 9.73
N SER A 469 22.75 12.06 9.92
CA SER A 469 23.48 12.08 11.20
C SER A 469 22.57 12.56 12.34
N GLY A 470 22.41 11.73 13.37
CA GLY A 470 21.61 12.05 14.55
C GLY A 470 20.17 11.57 14.50
N ASP A 471 19.81 10.75 13.51
CA ASP A 471 18.49 10.12 13.43
C ASP A 471 18.13 9.38 14.72
N LYS A 472 16.85 9.49 15.07
CA LYS A 472 16.25 8.86 16.24
C LYS A 472 15.01 8.10 15.81
N PHE A 473 14.92 6.86 16.25
CA PHE A 473 13.80 5.97 16.03
C PHE A 473 13.11 5.73 17.36
N LYS A 474 11.89 6.24 17.52
CA LYS A 474 11.13 6.18 18.77
C LYS A 474 10.36 4.88 18.84
N LEU A 475 10.73 4.00 19.77
CA LEU A 475 10.01 2.78 20.07
C LEU A 475 9.07 2.95 21.25
N LYS A 476 7.93 2.25 21.22
CA LYS A 476 6.97 2.20 22.31
C LYS A 476 6.18 0.89 22.30
N ALA A 477 6.23 0.16 23.40
CA ALA A 477 5.23 -0.86 23.71
C ALA A 477 4.04 -0.19 24.43
N LEU A 478 2.81 -0.56 24.09
CA LEU A 478 1.63 0.00 24.76
C LEU A 478 1.53 -0.46 26.23
N GLU A 479 1.90 -1.70 26.50
CA GLU A 479 1.91 -2.32 27.83
C GLU A 479 3.31 -2.77 28.27
N ALA A 480 3.55 -2.74 29.58
CA ALA A 480 4.79 -3.24 30.18
C ALA A 480 4.81 -4.77 30.21
N ASP A 481 6.01 -5.34 30.12
CA ASP A 481 6.30 -6.78 30.22
C ASP A 481 5.61 -7.67 29.17
N LYS A 482 5.07 -7.08 28.09
CA LYS A 482 4.44 -7.79 26.96
C LYS A 482 5.36 -8.03 25.76
N TYR A 483 6.52 -7.38 25.74
CA TYR A 483 7.48 -7.46 24.64
C TYR A 483 8.91 -7.64 25.15
N TYR A 484 9.67 -8.44 24.41
CA TYR A 484 11.07 -8.76 24.67
C TYR A 484 11.86 -8.51 23.41
N ILE A 485 12.83 -7.60 23.45
CA ILE A 485 13.68 -7.29 22.30
C ILE A 485 14.82 -8.30 22.27
N LYS A 486 14.86 -9.13 21.23
CA LYS A 486 15.97 -10.05 20.94
C LYS A 486 17.14 -9.28 20.36
N GLU A 487 16.88 -8.54 19.28
CA GLU A 487 17.87 -7.67 18.66
C GLU A 487 17.23 -6.49 17.92
N ILE A 488 17.97 -5.39 17.84
CA ILE A 488 17.72 -4.30 16.89
C ILE A 488 19.00 -4.16 16.06
N LYS A 489 18.87 -4.27 14.74
CA LYS A 489 19.97 -4.26 13.79
C LYS A 489 19.78 -3.13 12.78
N LEU A 490 20.82 -2.34 12.55
CA LEU A 490 20.85 -1.31 11.52
C LEU A 490 21.99 -1.65 10.54
N ILE A 491 21.64 -1.89 9.29
CA ILE A 491 22.59 -2.18 8.20
C ILE A 491 22.66 -0.94 7.31
N VAL A 492 23.80 -0.26 7.28
CA VAL A 492 24.02 0.92 6.42
C VAL A 492 24.71 0.48 5.14
N ASN A 493 24.11 0.79 3.99
CA ASN A 493 24.61 0.42 2.66
C ASN A 493 25.56 1.46 2.04
#